data_AF-A0A7C5XRY7-F1
#
_entry.id   AF-A0A7C5XRY7-F1
#
_cell.length_a   1.000
_cell.length_b   1.000
_cell.length_c   1.000
_cell.angle_alpha   90.00
_cell.angle_beta   90.00
_cell.angle_gamma   90.00
#
_symmetry.space_group_name_H-M   'P 1'
#
loop_
_entity.id
_entity.type
_entity.pdbx_description
1 polymer ?
#
loop_
_entity_poly.entity_id
_entity_poly.type
_entity_poly.pdbx_seq_one_letter_code
_entity_poly.pdbx_strand_id
1 'polypeptide(L)'
;MATLTIRNLPEEVRERLRLRAARAGRSMEAEARAILTEASLEEERREAAAALQEWVARLYGGRPPRNASEALIAERRREAARERRRP
;
A
#
# COMPACT_ATOMS: atom_id res chain seq x y z
N MET A 1 19.00 -12.52 -2.04
CA MET A 1 19.22 -11.08 -1.82
C MET A 1 19.90 -10.54 -3.06
N ALA A 2 19.29 -9.56 -3.74
CA ALA A 2 19.95 -8.86 -4.83
C ALA A 2 20.82 -7.74 -4.23
N THR A 3 22.06 -7.63 -4.69
CA THR A 3 22.99 -6.57 -4.27
C THR A 3 23.11 -5.55 -5.39
N LEU A 4 22.84 -4.28 -5.08
CA LEU A 4 23.00 -3.16 -6.00
C LEU A 4 24.14 -2.26 -5.50
N THR A 5 25.13 -1.99 -6.34
CA THR A 5 26.24 -1.08 -6.03
C THR A 5 26.08 0.22 -6.81
N ILE A 6 25.92 1.34 -6.10
CA ILE A 6 25.84 2.67 -6.69
C ILE A 6 27.24 3.31 -6.61
N ARG A 7 27.86 3.55 -7.76
CA ARG A 7 29.20 4.17 -7.86
C ARG A 7 29.07 5.68 -8.09
N ASN A 8 30.08 6.44 -7.67
CA ASN A 8 30.16 7.90 -7.84
C ASN A 8 28.94 8.66 -7.29
N LEU A 9 28.39 8.21 -6.16
CA LEU A 9 27.30 8.92 -5.49
C LEU A 9 27.83 10.27 -4.96
N PRO A 10 27.22 11.41 -5.33
CA PRO A 10 27.64 12.71 -4.80
C PRO A 10 27.60 12.73 -3.27
N GLU A 11 28.62 13.30 -2.65
CA GLU A 11 28.78 13.31 -1.19
C GLU A 11 27.57 13.95 -0.48
N GLU A 12 27.03 15.02 -1.06
CA GLU A 12 25.84 15.69 -0.55
C GLU A 12 24.61 14.77 -0.51
N VAL A 13 24.49 13.85 -1.47
CA VAL A 13 23.39 12.89 -1.52
C VAL A 13 23.58 11.83 -0.43
N ARG A 14 24.82 11.36 -0.22
CA ARG A 14 25.17 10.43 0.86
C ARG A 14 24.81 11.01 2.22
N GLU A 15 25.18 12.27 2.49
CA GLU A 15 24.87 12.94 3.76
C GLU A 15 23.37 13.17 3.94
N ARG A 16 22.66 13.63 2.91
CA ARG A 16 21.19 13.76 2.99
C ARG A 16 20.50 12.42 3.24
N LEU A 17 20.98 11.34 2.63
CA LEU A 17 20.46 9.99 2.85
C LEU A 17 20.71 9.52 4.30
N ARG A 18 21.89 9.81 4.85
CA ARG A 18 22.24 9.52 6.24
C ARG A 18 21.27 10.22 7.21
N LEU A 19 21.04 11.51 7.00
CA LEU A 19 20.15 12.31 7.82
C LEU A 19 18.69 11.83 7.71
N ARG A 20 18.23 11.47 6.51
CA ARG A 20 16.90 10.87 6.31
C ARG A 20 16.76 9.56 7.07
N ALA A 21 17.73 8.66 6.95
CA ALA A 21 17.74 7.38 7.64
C ALA A 21 17.65 7.56 9.17
N ALA A 22 18.44 8.49 9.71
CA ALA A 22 18.43 8.83 11.14
C ALA A 22 17.05 9.36 11.58
N ARG A 23 16.42 10.24 10.79
CA ARG A 23 15.06 10.75 11.06
C ARG A 23 14.01 9.66 11.02
N ALA A 24 14.14 8.69 10.12
CA ALA A 24 13.25 7.55 10.00
C ALA A 24 13.55 6.42 11.00
N GLY A 25 14.57 6.56 11.86
CA GLY A 25 14.93 5.57 12.87
C GLY A 25 15.44 4.24 12.29
N ARG A 26 16.04 4.25 11.09
CA ARG A 26 16.48 3.05 10.38
C ARG A 26 17.89 3.19 9.80
N SER A 27 18.48 2.07 9.39
CA SER A 27 19.80 2.07 8.75
C SER A 27 19.76 2.79 7.40
N MET A 28 20.90 3.31 6.96
CA MET A 28 21.04 3.93 5.64
C MET A 28 20.65 2.97 4.50
N GLU A 29 21.00 1.69 4.63
CA GLU A 29 20.62 0.67 3.64
C GLU A 29 19.10 0.48 3.61
N ALA A 30 18.44 0.40 4.77
CA ALA A 30 16.99 0.30 4.85
C ALA A 30 16.32 1.55 4.23
N GLU A 31 16.88 2.74 4.48
CA GLU A 31 16.45 4.00 3.87
C GLU A 31 16.53 3.95 2.34
N ALA A 32 17.70 3.63 1.81
CA ALA A 32 17.93 3.50 0.37
C ALA A 32 16.95 2.49 -0.25
N ARG A 33 16.76 1.34 0.39
CA ARG A 33 15.87 0.30 -0.10
C ARG A 33 14.43 0.79 -0.20
N ALA A 34 13.91 1.45 0.83
CA ALA A 34 12.53 1.94 0.76
C ALA A 34 12.37 3.04 -0.30
N ILE A 35 13.32 3.96 -0.44
CA ILE A 35 13.26 4.99 -1.48
C ILE A 35 13.23 4.33 -2.87
N LEU A 36 14.10 3.35 -3.12
CA LEU A 36 14.15 2.65 -4.39
C LEU A 36 12.87 1.83 -4.64
N THR A 37 12.35 1.14 -3.63
CA THR A 37 11.08 0.42 -3.72
C THR A 37 9.91 1.35 -3.98
N GLU A 38 9.84 2.47 -3.27
CA GLU A 38 8.79 3.47 -3.45
C GLU A 38 8.85 4.02 -4.86
N ALA A 39 9.99 4.56 -5.29
CA ALA A 39 10.17 5.16 -6.61
C ALA A 39 9.98 4.17 -7.77
N SER A 40 10.35 2.90 -7.60
CA SER A 40 10.22 1.90 -8.68
C SER A 40 8.81 1.35 -8.79
N LEU A 41 8.12 1.17 -7.66
CA LEU A 41 6.81 0.53 -7.63
C LEU A 41 5.64 1.53 -7.56
N GLU A 42 5.88 2.83 -7.42
CA GLU A 42 4.82 3.85 -7.32
C GLU A 42 3.92 3.89 -8.56
N GLU A 43 4.53 3.83 -9.74
CA GLU A 43 3.82 3.91 -11.02
C GLU A 43 2.96 2.66 -11.21
N GLU A 44 3.54 1.48 -10.96
CA GLU A 44 2.85 0.19 -11.06
C GLU A 44 1.70 0.08 -10.03
N ARG A 45 1.89 0.61 -8.81
CA ARG A 45 0.82 0.71 -7.81
C ARG A 45 -0.30 1.64 -8.28
N ARG A 46 0.03 2.79 -8.89
CA ARG A 46 -0.95 3.74 -9.43
C ARG A 46 -1.73 3.15 -10.60
N GLU A 47 -1.04 2.49 -11.53
CA GLU A 47 -1.66 1.78 -12.65
C GLU A 47 -2.57 0.64 -12.18
N ALA A 48 -2.09 -0.19 -11.24
CA ALA A 48 -2.90 -1.27 -10.66
C ALA A 48 -4.14 -0.73 -9.92
N ALA A 49 -4.00 0.36 -9.17
CA ALA A 49 -5.13 1.00 -8.50
C ALA A 49 -6.15 1.56 -9.51
N ALA A 50 -5.69 2.22 -10.57
CA ALA A 50 -6.55 2.72 -11.63
C ALA A 50 -7.28 1.58 -12.36
N ALA A 51 -6.57 0.50 -12.70
CA ALA A 51 -7.15 -0.69 -13.32
C ALA A 51 -8.22 -1.35 -12.43
N LEU A 52 -7.97 -1.43 -11.11
CA LEU A 52 -8.95 -1.94 -10.15
C LEU A 52 -10.19 -1.05 -10.09
N GLN A 53 -10.02 0.27 -10.01
CA GLN A 53 -11.13 1.23 -10.01
C GLN A 53 -11.97 1.12 -11.28
N GLU A 54 -11.32 1.00 -12.45
CA GLU A 54 -11.99 0.82 -13.73
C GLU A 54 -12.78 -0.49 -13.78
N TRP A 55 -12.18 -1.58 -13.31
CA TRP A 55 -12.85 -2.88 -13.23
C TRP A 55 -14.07 -2.85 -12.31
N VAL A 56 -13.96 -2.25 -11.13
CA VAL A 56 -15.08 -2.05 -10.20
C VAL A 56 -16.17 -1.19 -10.85
N ALA A 57 -15.79 -0.09 -11.50
CA ALA A 57 -16.74 0.77 -12.21
C ALA A 57 -17.50 -0.01 -13.29
N ARG A 58 -16.82 -0.88 -14.03
CA ARG A 58 -17.43 -1.76 -15.04
C ARG A 58 -18.42 -2.75 -14.44
N LEU A 59 -18.06 -3.39 -13.33
CA LEU A 59 -18.93 -4.34 -12.63
C LEU A 59 -20.23 -3.70 -12.12
N TYR A 60 -20.15 -2.46 -11.63
CA TYR A 60 -21.30 -1.74 -11.07
C TYR A 60 -21.94 -0.72 -12.02
N GLY A 61 -21.61 -0.77 -13.32
CA GLY A 61 -22.17 0.14 -14.32
C GLY A 61 -21.95 1.64 -13.99
N GLY A 62 -20.82 1.97 -13.37
CA GLY A 62 -20.46 3.34 -12.98
C GLY A 62 -21.12 3.86 -11.71
N ARG A 63 -21.93 3.04 -11.00
CA ARG A 63 -22.58 3.41 -9.73
C ARG A 63 -22.16 2.45 -8.61
N PRO A 64 -20.97 2.64 -8.03
CA PRO A 64 -20.55 1.80 -6.92
C PRO A 64 -21.55 1.92 -5.75
N PRO A 65 -21.90 0.80 -5.08
CA PRO A 65 -22.79 0.83 -3.94
C PRO A 65 -22.19 1.68 -2.81
N ARG A 66 -22.89 2.76 -2.45
CA ARG A 66 -22.52 3.52 -1.24
C ARG A 66 -22.78 2.60 -0.03
N ASN A 67 -21.75 2.40 0.77
CA ASN A 67 -21.80 1.67 2.05
C ASN A 67 -21.91 0.13 1.94
N ALA A 68 -21.39 -0.48 0.86
CA ALA A 68 -21.33 -1.94 0.75
C ALA A 68 -20.64 -2.62 1.94
N SER A 69 -19.57 -2.00 2.46
CA SER A 69 -18.86 -2.51 3.64
C SER A 69 -19.75 -2.50 4.90
N GLU A 70 -20.51 -1.42 5.13
CA GLU A 70 -21.40 -1.33 6.29
C GLU A 70 -22.54 -2.35 6.21
N ALA A 71 -23.09 -2.59 5.01
CA ALA A 71 -24.11 -3.61 4.79
C ALA A 71 -23.59 -5.02 5.11
N LEU A 72 -22.38 -5.36 4.64
CA LEU A 72 -21.73 -6.65 4.92
C LEU A 72 -21.38 -6.83 6.41
N ILE A 73 -20.93 -5.77 7.07
CA ILE A 73 -20.68 -5.78 8.52
C ILE A 73 -21.98 -5.99 9.29
N ALA A 74 -23.05 -5.32 8.90
CA ALA A 74 -24.37 -5.48 9.52
C ALA A 74 -24.94 -6.89 9.30
N GLU A 75 -24.76 -7.46 8.12
CA GLU A 75 -25.15 -8.84 7.79
C GLU A 75 -24.41 -9.86 8.64
N ARG A 76 -23.07 -9.80 8.69
CA ARG A 76 -22.26 -10.69 9.53
C ARG A 76 -22.60 -10.59 11.02
N ARG A 77 -22.91 -9.39 11.51
CA ARG A 77 -23.36 -9.20 12.91
C ARG A 77 -24.71 -9.86 13.18
N ARG A 78 -25.63 -9.86 12.21
CA ARG A 78 -26.93 -10.55 12.31
C ARG A 78 -26.79 -12.06 12.28
N GLU A 79 -25.91 -12.60 11.43
CA GLU A 79 -25.63 -14.04 11.38
C GLU A 79 -25.00 -14.54 12.69
N ALA A 80 -23.99 -13.84 13.21
CA ALA A 80 -23.37 -14.20 14.49
C ALA A 80 -24.38 -14.18 15.67
N ALA A 81 -25.37 -13.27 15.65
CA ALA A 81 -26.43 -13.24 16.65
C ALA A 81 -27.42 -14.41 16.50
N ARG A 82 -27.62 -14.93 15.28
CA ARG A 82 -28.45 -16.11 15.02
C ARG A 82 -27.74 -17.40 15.41
N GLU A 83 -26.45 -17.51 15.12
CA GLU A 83 -25.62 -18.65 15.53
C GLU A 83 -25.55 -18.79 17.06
N ARG A 84 -25.39 -17.69 17.78
CA ARG A 84 -25.41 -17.67 19.26
C ARG A 84 -26.77 -18.01 19.89
N ARG A 85 -27.85 -17.99 19.09
CA ARG A 85 -29.22 -18.33 19.52
C ARG A 85 -29.65 -19.71 19.07
N ARG A 86 -28.82 -20.47 18.34
CA ARG A 86 -29.09 -21.88 18.08
C ARG A 86 -28.70 -22.71 19.32
N PRO A 87 -29.63 -23.53 19.86
CA PRO A 87 -29.38 -24.38 21.03
C PRO A 87 -28.44 -25.54 20.71
#